data_AF-A0A809XUI7-F1
#
_entry.id   AF-A0A809XUI7-F1
#
_cell.length_a   1.000
_cell.length_b   1.000
_cell.length_c   1.000
_cell.angle_alpha   90.00
_cell.angle_beta   90.00
_cell.angle_gamma   90.00
#
_symmetry.space_group_name_H-M   'P 1'
#
loop_
_entity.id
_entity.type
_entity.pdbx_description
1 polymer ?
#
loop_
_entity_poly.entity_id
_entity_poly.type
_entity_poly.pdbx_seq_one_letter_code
_entity_poly.pdbx_strand_id
1 'polypeptide(L)'
;MVVRVSASDLEYGRRIAAIKAGSRVVRLSPEIDDLIPIARLEKRINQLMWNRDRPDNVLAARILVREQARLQLAYERRHGKPADTKGMP
;
A
#
# COMPACT_ATOMS: atom_id res chain seq x y z
N MET A 1 2.31 -28.99 -1.84
CA MET A 1 2.09 -28.68 -0.41
C MET A 1 2.02 -27.16 -0.27
N VAL A 2 0.83 -26.59 -0.08
CA VAL A 2 0.66 -25.13 0.06
C VAL A 2 0.74 -24.80 1.54
N VAL A 3 1.89 -24.33 2.00
CA VAL A 3 2.05 -23.92 3.40
C VAL A 3 1.37 -22.58 3.58
N ARG A 4 0.29 -22.52 4.36
CA ARG A 4 -0.32 -21.26 4.80
C ARG A 4 0.57 -20.65 5.86
N VAL A 5 1.36 -19.68 5.45
CA VAL A 5 2.30 -18.94 6.29
C VAL A 5 1.51 -17.88 7.06
N SER A 6 1.58 -17.87 8.40
CA SER A 6 0.91 -16.85 9.19
C SER A 6 1.56 -15.47 8.95
N ALA A 7 0.86 -14.39 9.28
CA ALA A 7 1.44 -13.04 9.18
C ALA A 7 2.75 -12.92 9.99
N SER A 8 2.82 -13.61 11.13
CA SER A 8 4.00 -13.70 11.98
C SER A 8 5.18 -14.41 11.30
N ASP A 9 4.91 -15.47 10.55
CA ASP A 9 5.93 -16.23 9.82
C ASP A 9 6.46 -15.46 8.61
N LEU A 10 5.59 -14.68 7.95
CA LEU A 10 5.99 -13.73 6.90
C LEU A 10 6.88 -12.61 7.47
N GLU A 11 6.56 -12.10 8.65
CA GLU A 11 7.40 -11.13 9.36
C GLU A 11 8.77 -11.71 9.74
N TYR A 12 8.79 -12.95 10.23
CA TYR A 12 10.01 -13.68 10.55
C TYR A 12 10.87 -13.92 9.30
N GLY A 13 10.25 -14.34 8.19
CA GLY A 13 10.92 -14.51 6.90
C GLY A 13 11.53 -13.21 6.36
N ARG A 14 10.80 -12.09 6.47
CA ARG A 14 11.30 -10.75 6.10
C ARG A 14 12.48 -10.32 6.98
N ARG A 15 12.45 -10.61 8.28
CA ARG A 15 13.57 -10.37 9.20
C ARG A 15 14.83 -11.11 8.79
N ILE A 16 14.72 -12.41 8.52
CA ILE A 16 15.88 -13.21 8.11
C ILE A 16 16.43 -12.76 6.76
N ALA A 17 15.55 -12.49 5.79
CA ALA A 17 15.97 -12.04 4.46
C ALA A 17 16.72 -10.70 4.52
N ALA A 18 16.26 -9.75 5.33
CA ALA A 18 16.89 -8.45 5.48
C ALA A 18 18.20 -8.48 6.29
N ILE A 19 18.28 -9.28 7.36
CA ILE A 19 19.54 -9.52 8.09
C ILE A 19 20.59 -10.11 7.14
N LYS A 20 20.19 -11.07 6.31
CA LYS A 20 21.05 -11.72 5.32
C LYS A 20 21.47 -10.78 4.19
N ALA A 21 20.69 -9.73 3.93
CA ALA A 21 20.97 -8.67 2.96
C ALA A 21 21.67 -7.43 3.57
N GLY A 22 22.14 -7.50 4.83
CA GLY A 22 22.79 -6.37 5.50
C GLY A 22 21.89 -5.14 5.71
N SER A 23 20.57 -5.33 5.62
CA SER A 23 19.58 -4.26 5.59
C SER A 23 18.82 -4.23 6.93
N ARG A 24 18.71 -3.06 7.56
CA ARG A 24 17.89 -2.88 8.77
C ARG A 24 16.41 -3.04 8.40
N VAL A 25 15.73 -4.03 8.96
CA VAL A 25 14.26 -4.05 8.95
C VAL A 25 13.77 -2.97 9.90
N VAL A 26 13.44 -1.82 9.34
CA VAL A 26 12.68 -0.81 10.07
C VAL A 26 11.25 -1.32 10.11
N ARG A 27 10.82 -1.83 11.27
CA ARG A 27 9.40 -2.06 11.52
C ARG A 27 8.72 -0.69 11.48
N LEU A 28 7.97 -0.45 10.42
CA LEU A 28 7.09 0.70 10.36
C LEU A 28 5.94 0.47 11.34
N SER A 29 5.40 1.56 11.90
CA SER A 29 4.14 1.49 12.62
C SER A 29 3.08 0.82 11.71
N PRO A 30 2.19 -0.04 12.23
CA PRO A 30 1.09 -0.60 11.45
C PRO A 30 0.29 0.47 10.71
N GLU A 31 0.18 1.66 11.31
CA GLU A 31 -0.42 2.84 10.70
C GLU A 31 0.31 3.26 9.42
N ILE A 32 1.63 3.38 9.47
CA ILE A 32 2.45 3.77 8.32
C ILE A 32 2.44 2.66 7.24
N ASP A 33 2.48 1.39 7.65
CA ASP A 33 2.45 0.27 6.71
C ASP A 33 1.14 0.23 5.90
N ASP A 34 0.02 0.56 6.53
CA ASP A 34 -1.29 0.66 5.87
C ASP A 34 -1.43 1.90 4.97
N LEU A 35 -0.69 2.99 5.25
CA LEU A 35 -0.71 4.22 4.43
C LEU A 35 0.09 4.08 3.12
N ILE A 36 1.15 3.29 3.10
CA ILE A 36 1.99 3.06 1.91
C ILE A 36 1.20 2.63 0.67
N PRO A 37 0.35 1.59 0.71
CA PRO A 37 -0.40 1.16 -0.47
C PRO A 37 -1.39 2.25 -0.94
N ILE A 38 -1.98 3.02 -0.02
CA ILE A 38 -2.88 4.13 -0.36
C ILE A 38 -2.12 5.23 -1.11
N ALA A 39 -0.96 5.65 -0.59
CA ALA A 39 -0.11 6.67 -1.22
C ALA A 39 0.40 6.23 -2.60
N ARG A 40 0.77 4.96 -2.76
CA ARG A 40 1.19 4.41 -4.06
C ARG A 40 0.08 4.42 -5.09
N LEU A 41 -1.14 4.08 -4.69
CA LEU A 41 -2.31 4.16 -5.58
C LEU A 41 -2.59 5.60 -5.99
N GLU A 42 -2.55 6.54 -5.05
CA GLU A 42 -2.74 7.97 -5.32
C GLU A 42 -1.75 8.48 -6.36
N LYS A 43 -0.45 8.19 -6.17
CA LYS A 43 0.60 8.54 -7.13
C LYS A 43 0.32 7.94 -8.52
N ARG A 44 -0.11 6.68 -8.58
CA ARG A 44 -0.40 6.00 -9.84
C ARG A 44 -1.63 6.58 -10.55
N ILE A 45 -2.68 6.88 -9.80
CA ILE A 45 -3.89 7.56 -10.32
C ILE A 45 -3.50 8.90 -10.91
N ASN A 46 -2.71 9.71 -10.19
CA ASN A 46 -2.24 11.01 -10.67
C ASN A 46 -1.42 10.88 -11.96
N GLN A 47 -0.54 9.89 -12.07
CA GLN A 47 0.21 9.60 -13.30
C GLN A 47 -0.69 9.22 -14.50
N LEU A 48 -1.74 8.45 -14.26
CA LEU A 48 -2.70 8.08 -15.31
C LEU A 48 -3.52 9.28 -15.74
N MET A 49 -3.99 10.07 -14.77
CA MET A 49 -4.79 11.27 -15.02
C MET A 49 -3.99 12.40 -15.68
N TRP A 50 -2.66 12.40 -15.53
CA TRP A 50 -1.77 13.27 -16.30
C TRP A 50 -1.90 13.04 -17.82
N ASN A 51 -2.11 11.79 -18.23
CA ASN A 51 -2.27 11.38 -19.63
C ASN A 51 -3.74 10.98 -19.92
N ARG A 52 -4.70 11.78 -19.41
CA ARG A 52 -6.15 11.53 -19.52
C ARG A 52 -6.72 11.60 -20.94
N ASP A 53 -5.94 12.09 -21.90
CA ASP A 53 -6.23 12.08 -23.33
C ASP A 53 -6.40 10.65 -23.85
N ARG A 54 -5.79 9.65 -23.19
CA ARG A 54 -5.98 8.23 -23.52
C ARG A 54 -7.15 7.66 -22.70
N PRO A 55 -8.22 7.15 -23.35
CA PRO A 55 -9.39 6.62 -22.64
C PRO A 55 -9.06 5.43 -21.73
N ASP A 56 -8.07 4.62 -22.10
CA ASP A 56 -7.59 3.49 -21.30
C ASP A 56 -7.02 3.93 -19.94
N ASN A 57 -6.35 5.09 -19.90
CA ASN A 57 -5.81 5.64 -18.66
C ASN A 57 -6.93 6.08 -17.72
N VAL A 58 -8.02 6.63 -18.26
CA VAL A 58 -9.20 7.02 -17.48
C VAL A 58 -9.89 5.79 -16.91
N LEU A 59 -10.05 4.73 -17.71
CA LEU A 59 -10.62 3.46 -17.24
C LEU A 59 -9.75 2.83 -16.15
N ALA A 60 -8.44 2.78 -16.36
CA ALA A 60 -7.49 2.26 -15.37
C ALA A 60 -7.51 3.08 -14.06
N ALA A 61 -7.52 4.41 -14.16
CA ALA A 61 -7.61 5.29 -13.00
C ALA A 61 -8.91 5.04 -12.21
N ARG A 62 -10.04 4.86 -12.89
CA ARG A 62 -11.34 4.59 -12.24
C ARG A 62 -11.33 3.28 -11.44
N ILE A 63 -10.65 2.24 -11.92
CA ILE A 63 -10.48 0.98 -11.19
C ILE A 63 -9.62 1.22 -9.95
N LEU A 64 -8.50 1.94 -10.08
CA LEU A 64 -7.61 2.22 -8.97
C LEU A 64 -8.23 3.13 -7.90
N VAL A 65 -9.08 4.09 -8.27
CA VAL A 65 -9.83 4.93 -7.33
C VAL A 65 -10.75 4.10 -6.44
N ARG A 66 -11.40 3.06 -7.00
CA ARG A 66 -12.25 2.15 -6.20
C ARG A 66 -11.42 1.34 -5.20
N GLU A 67 -10.25 0.88 -5.61
CA GLU A 67 -9.34 0.17 -4.70
C GLU A 67 -8.79 1.11 -3.62
N GLN A 68 -8.44 2.35 -3.98
CA GLN A 68 -8.00 3.36 -3.01
C GLN A 68 -9.09 3.63 -1.96
N ALA A 69 -10.35 3.80 -2.38
CA ALA A 69 -11.47 4.01 -1.46
C ALA A 69 -11.69 2.81 -0.52
N ARG A 70 -11.54 1.58 -1.04
CA ARG A 70 -11.61 0.36 -0.24
C ARG A 70 -10.53 0.31 0.83
N LEU A 71 -9.29 0.70 0.49
CA LEU A 71 -8.18 0.75 1.44
C LEU A 71 -8.32 1.89 2.45
N GLN A 72 -8.81 3.06 2.03
CA GLN A 72 -9.11 4.17 2.95
C GLN A 72 -10.16 3.76 3.99
N LEU A 73 -11.24 3.11 3.57
CA LEU A 73 -12.25 2.61 4.51
C LEU A 73 -11.70 1.54 5.46
N ALA A 74 -10.83 0.65 4.98
CA ALA A 74 -10.20 -0.36 5.81
C ALA A 74 -9.25 0.27 6.85
N TYR A 75 -8.50 1.29 6.44
CA TYR A 75 -7.64 2.09 7.32
C TYR A 75 -8.46 2.79 8.40
N GLU A 76 -9.52 3.50 8.02
CA GLU A 76 -10.42 4.18 8.95
C GLU A 76 -11.02 3.23 9.98
N ARG A 77 -11.47 2.05 9.55
CA ARG A 77 -12.00 1.03 10.46
C ARG A 77 -10.96 0.50 11.45
N ARG A 78 -9.68 0.46 11.06
CA ARG A 78 -8.60 -0.07 11.89
C ARG A 78 -8.05 0.98 12.86
N HIS A 79 -7.95 2.24 12.42
CA HIS A 79 -7.24 3.30 13.14
C HIS A 79 -8.15 4.42 13.69
N GLY A 80 -9.44 4.40 13.36
CA GLY A 80 -10.44 5.35 13.88
C GLY A 80 -10.33 6.78 13.32
N LYS A 81 -9.51 6.98 12.29
CA LYS A 81 -9.25 8.28 11.64
C LYS A 81 -9.02 8.11 10.14
N PRO A 82 -9.30 9.15 9.32
CA PRO A 82 -9.04 9.09 7.89
C PRO A 82 -7.55 8.86 7.58
N ALA A 83 -7.29 8.17 6.49
CA ALA A 83 -5.94 7.98 5.97
C ALA A 83 -5.38 9.30 5.45
N ASP A 84 -4.35 9.84 6.11
CA ASP A 84 -3.60 11.00 5.61
C ASP A 84 -2.32 10.53 4.92
N THR A 85 -2.30 10.63 3.60
CA THR A 85 -1.14 10.29 2.76
C THR A 85 -0.21 11.48 2.54
N LYS A 86 -0.49 12.65 3.12
CA LYS A 86 0.33 13.85 2.93
C LYS A 86 1.76 13.63 3.45
N GLY A 87 2.73 13.81 2.55
CA GLY A 87 4.15 13.62 2.87
C GLY A 87 4.64 12.16 2.80
N MET A 88 3.80 11.22 2.37
CA MET A 88 4.23 9.86 2.04
C MET A 88 4.96 9.82 0.67
N PRO A 89 6.03 9.00 0.53
CA PRO A 89 6.88 8.93 -0.68
C PRO A 89 6.25 8.24 -1.92
#